data_AF-A0A1M7INK4-F1
#
_entry.id   AF-A0A1M7INK4-F1
#
_cell.length_a   1.000
_cell.length_b   1.000
_cell.length_c   1.000
_cell.angle_alpha   90.00
_cell.angle_beta   90.00
_cell.angle_gamma   90.00
#
_symmetry.space_group_name_H-M   'P 1'
#
loop_
_entity.id
_entity.type
_entity.pdbx_description
1 polymer ?
#
loop_
_entity_poly.entity_id
_entity_poly.type
_entity_poly.pdbx_seq_one_letter_code
_entity_poly.pdbx_strand_id
1 'polypeptide(L)'
;MPWLDAEKISAALLAAIVGGFTAGQAWAQVDEPIRPIPLDVRLDARKVALGDRLFHDKRLSGDDTIACASCHSLERGGVDGRVSAIGIGGSVGPINVPTVLNSGFNFRQFWDGRAASLEEQAAGPVHNPKEMGSNWSQVIEKLSRDKSLVSAFGESYRDGLKPRNIQDAIAVFERSLTTPNARFDKYLRGDATALRSDELQGYRLFKSYGCVACHQGVNVGGNMFQVFGVMGDYFAGRGEPTGADMGRYNVTHNEADRHMFKVPSLRNVALTAPYFHDGSARTLDDAVDTMFRYQLGRPAPQQDKALIVKFLYTLTGELRGRPLEPSSQSHQP
;
A
#
# COMPACT_ATOMS: atom_id res chain seq x y z
N MET A 1 -15.90 11.13 74.11
CA MET A 1 -16.01 10.12 75.19
C MET A 1 -17.43 10.16 75.72
N PRO A 2 -18.12 9.05 76.01
CA PRO A 2 -17.84 7.64 75.71
C PRO A 2 -18.98 6.97 74.88
N TRP A 3 -18.64 6.22 73.82
CA TRP A 3 -18.68 4.75 73.70
C TRP A 3 -20.08 4.12 73.72
N LEU A 4 -20.52 3.59 72.57
CA LEU A 4 -21.48 2.49 72.47
C LEU A 4 -21.18 1.67 71.20
N ASP A 5 -20.61 0.49 71.42
CA ASP A 5 -20.58 -0.63 70.48
C ASP A 5 -21.97 -1.26 70.39
N ALA A 6 -22.38 -1.67 69.19
CA ALA A 6 -23.28 -2.81 69.00
C ALA A 6 -23.22 -3.27 67.54
N GLU A 7 -22.75 -4.50 67.37
CA GLU A 7 -22.65 -5.22 66.10
C GLU A 7 -24.00 -5.46 65.44
N LYS A 8 -23.94 -5.50 64.12
CA LYS A 8 -25.05 -5.72 63.18
C LYS A 8 -25.26 -7.21 62.98
N ILE A 9 -26.49 -7.68 63.15
CA ILE A 9 -27.01 -8.86 62.44
C ILE A 9 -28.41 -8.53 61.96
N SER A 10 -28.61 -8.43 60.65
CA SER A 10 -29.93 -8.55 60.02
C SER A 10 -29.80 -8.97 58.56
N ALA A 11 -30.76 -9.82 58.20
CA ALA A 11 -30.87 -10.61 56.99
C ALA A 11 -31.13 -9.78 55.71
N ALA A 12 -30.74 -10.33 54.57
CA ALA A 12 -31.36 -10.07 53.26
C ALA A 12 -31.09 -11.28 52.36
N LEU A 13 -32.09 -12.16 52.18
CA LEU A 13 -32.99 -12.24 51.02
C LEU A 13 -32.29 -12.50 49.68
N LEU A 14 -32.49 -13.72 49.17
CA LEU A 14 -32.25 -14.10 47.78
C LEU A 14 -33.08 -13.21 46.85
N ALA A 15 -32.42 -12.54 45.90
CA ALA A 15 -33.05 -12.05 44.68
C ALA A 15 -32.32 -12.67 43.49
N ALA A 16 -33.03 -13.52 42.75
CA ALA A 16 -32.61 -14.07 41.48
C ALA A 16 -32.50 -12.94 40.45
N ILE A 17 -31.30 -12.71 39.92
CA ILE A 17 -31.10 -11.92 38.71
C ILE A 17 -30.84 -12.90 37.58
N VAL A 18 -31.87 -13.15 36.77
CA VAL A 18 -31.74 -13.71 35.43
C VAL A 18 -31.10 -12.63 34.58
N GLY A 19 -29.77 -12.56 34.62
CA GLY A 19 -28.97 -11.75 33.72
C GLY A 19 -28.86 -12.47 32.39
N GLY A 20 -29.63 -12.04 31.39
CA GLY A 20 -29.45 -12.47 30.01
C GLY A 20 -28.02 -12.17 29.56
N PHE A 21 -27.27 -13.23 29.26
CA PHE A 21 -26.01 -13.09 28.54
C PHE A 21 -26.34 -12.57 27.14
N THR A 22 -26.21 -11.25 26.94
CA THR A 22 -26.00 -10.73 25.61
C THR A 22 -24.68 -11.32 25.14
N ALA A 23 -24.73 -12.24 24.19
CA ALA A 23 -23.58 -12.70 23.44
C ALA A 23 -23.02 -11.49 22.69
N GLY A 24 -22.19 -10.70 23.36
CA GLY A 24 -21.21 -9.87 22.68
C GLY A 24 -20.42 -10.84 21.82
N GLN A 25 -20.47 -10.64 20.50
CA GLN A 25 -19.61 -11.36 19.58
C GLN A 25 -18.18 -11.15 20.04
N ALA A 26 -17.65 -12.10 20.79
CA ALA A 26 -16.23 -12.24 21.02
C ALA A 26 -15.66 -12.60 19.66
N TRP A 27 -15.06 -11.61 19.01
CA TRP A 27 -14.26 -11.85 17.82
C TRP A 27 -13.19 -12.82 18.28
N ALA A 28 -13.26 -14.08 17.85
CA ALA A 28 -12.09 -14.92 17.91
C ALA A 28 -11.04 -14.18 17.09
N GLN A 29 -10.07 -13.55 17.73
CA GLN A 29 -8.84 -13.13 17.08
C GLN A 29 -8.23 -14.41 16.54
N VAL A 30 -8.59 -14.77 15.30
CA VAL A 30 -7.85 -15.77 14.56
C VAL A 30 -6.47 -15.17 14.42
N ASP A 31 -5.47 -15.86 14.98
CA ASP A 31 -4.06 -15.46 14.91
C ASP A 31 -3.56 -15.65 13.47
N GLU A 32 -4.03 -14.79 12.58
CA GLU A 32 -3.67 -14.78 11.17
C GLU A 32 -2.53 -13.78 10.93
N PRO A 33 -1.52 -14.14 10.11
CA PRO A 33 -0.42 -13.24 9.80
C PRO A 33 -0.87 -12.03 8.97
N ILE A 34 -2.03 -12.10 8.31
CA ILE A 34 -2.61 -10.99 7.55
C ILE A 34 -3.81 -10.44 8.32
N ARG A 35 -3.92 -9.11 8.36
CA ARG A 35 -5.04 -8.40 8.98
C ARG A 35 -5.86 -7.66 7.92
N PRO A 36 -7.18 -7.55 8.07
CA PRO A 36 -8.01 -6.83 7.11
C PRO A 36 -7.69 -5.32 7.12
N ILE A 37 -7.83 -4.65 5.97
CA ILE A 37 -7.77 -3.19 5.88
C ILE A 37 -8.89 -2.59 6.76
N PRO A 38 -8.64 -1.55 7.57
CA PRO A 38 -9.70 -0.88 8.33
C PRO A 38 -10.83 -0.39 7.43
N LEU A 39 -12.08 -0.53 7.89
CA LEU A 39 -13.25 -0.03 7.16
C LEU A 39 -13.43 1.49 7.29
N ASP A 40 -12.88 2.08 8.35
CA ASP A 40 -12.92 3.52 8.62
C ASP A 40 -11.48 4.03 8.79
N VAL A 41 -11.15 5.09 8.05
CA VAL A 41 -9.90 5.85 8.18
C VAL A 41 -10.29 7.32 8.32
N ARG A 42 -10.19 7.83 9.54
CA ARG A 42 -10.61 9.20 9.86
C ARG A 42 -9.53 10.20 9.46
N LEU A 43 -9.82 11.00 8.43
CA LEU A 43 -8.94 12.03 7.90
C LEU A 43 -9.73 13.35 7.76
N ASP A 44 -9.03 14.49 7.74
CA ASP A 44 -9.67 15.78 7.47
C ASP A 44 -10.15 15.83 6.00
N ALA A 45 -11.47 15.82 5.82
CA ALA A 45 -12.10 15.80 4.50
C ALA A 45 -11.70 16.99 3.60
N ARG A 46 -11.43 18.16 4.19
CA ARG A 46 -10.99 19.35 3.43
C ARG A 46 -9.58 19.15 2.88
N LYS A 47 -8.68 18.59 3.69
CA LYS A 47 -7.32 18.23 3.26
C LYS A 47 -7.33 17.11 2.22
N VAL A 48 -8.17 16.09 2.38
CA VAL A 48 -8.35 15.02 1.39
C VAL A 48 -8.78 15.61 0.04
N ALA A 49 -9.80 16.48 0.02
CA ALA A 49 -10.27 17.11 -1.22
C ALA A 49 -9.21 18.01 -1.86
N LEU A 50 -8.47 18.77 -1.05
CA LEU A 50 -7.36 19.60 -1.51
C LEU A 50 -6.21 18.76 -2.09
N GLY A 51 -5.86 17.66 -1.42
CA GLY A 51 -4.85 16.71 -1.89
C GLY A 51 -5.26 15.99 -3.17
N ASP A 52 -6.53 15.60 -3.31
CA ASP A 52 -7.07 14.99 -4.54
C ASP A 52 -6.87 15.94 -5.73
N ARG A 53 -7.22 17.22 -5.53
CA ARG A 53 -7.02 18.25 -6.54
C ARG A 53 -5.54 18.39 -6.92
N LEU A 54 -4.63 18.40 -5.95
CA LEU A 54 -3.18 18.51 -6.18
C LEU A 54 -2.59 17.26 -6.86
N PHE A 55 -3.04 16.07 -6.48
CA PHE A 55 -2.61 14.79 -7.06
C PHE A 55 -2.89 14.71 -8.57
N HIS A 56 -3.94 15.40 -9.02
CA HIS A 56 -4.33 15.52 -10.42
C HIS A 56 -3.86 16.83 -11.08
N ASP A 57 -3.17 17.72 -10.36
CA ASP A 57 -2.75 19.03 -10.87
C ASP A 57 -1.40 18.93 -11.59
N LYS A 58 -1.43 19.09 -12.91
CA LYS A 58 -0.22 19.05 -13.74
C LYS A 58 0.72 20.21 -13.48
N ARG A 59 0.25 21.30 -12.86
CA ARG A 59 1.10 22.46 -12.52
C ARG A 59 2.17 22.12 -11.48
N LEU A 60 2.17 20.92 -10.93
CA LEU A 60 3.28 20.40 -10.14
C LEU A 60 4.53 20.05 -10.98
N SER A 61 4.39 19.78 -12.29
CA SER A 61 5.54 19.54 -13.19
C SER A 61 6.05 20.82 -13.84
N GLY A 62 7.32 20.87 -14.25
CA GLY A 62 7.97 22.09 -14.75
C GLY A 62 7.28 22.68 -15.97
N ASP A 63 6.74 21.84 -16.85
CA ASP A 63 6.09 22.18 -18.12
C ASP A 63 4.55 22.03 -18.11
N ASP A 64 3.97 21.80 -16.93
CA ASP A 64 2.52 21.61 -16.73
C ASP A 64 1.92 20.40 -17.50
N THR A 65 2.71 19.36 -17.80
CA THR A 65 2.25 18.16 -18.53
C THR A 65 1.99 16.92 -17.66
N ILE A 66 2.67 16.79 -16.51
CA ILE A 66 2.66 15.59 -15.65
C ILE A 66 2.06 15.91 -14.28
N ALA A 67 1.16 15.05 -13.81
CA ALA A 67 0.66 15.04 -12.43
C ALA A 67 0.99 13.70 -11.76
N CYS A 68 0.78 13.57 -10.45
CA CYS A 68 0.92 12.28 -9.75
C CYS A 68 0.04 11.21 -10.42
N ALA A 69 -1.20 11.57 -10.76
CA ALA A 69 -2.17 10.71 -11.44
C ALA A 69 -1.72 10.23 -12.85
N SER A 70 -0.75 10.89 -13.49
CA SER A 70 -0.20 10.44 -14.78
C SER A 70 0.52 9.11 -14.66
N CYS A 71 1.25 8.90 -13.55
CA CYS A 71 1.97 7.66 -13.25
C CYS A 71 1.18 6.76 -12.29
N HIS A 72 0.29 7.32 -11.47
CA HIS A 72 -0.45 6.62 -10.45
C HIS A 72 -1.95 6.69 -10.68
N SER A 73 -2.41 6.10 -11.79
CA SER A 73 -3.80 6.18 -12.22
C SER A 73 -4.71 5.37 -11.29
N LEU A 74 -5.63 6.05 -10.60
CA LEU A 74 -6.55 5.41 -9.64
C LEU A 74 -7.52 4.42 -10.33
N GLU A 75 -7.82 4.64 -11.61
CA GLU A 75 -8.63 3.76 -12.45
C GLU A 75 -7.89 2.48 -12.88
N ARG A 76 -6.55 2.46 -12.74
CA ARG A 76 -5.68 1.36 -13.15
C ARG A 76 -4.86 0.84 -11.98
N GLY A 77 -5.51 0.62 -10.83
CA GLY A 77 -4.87 0.04 -9.66
C GLY A 77 -3.82 0.93 -8.98
N GLY A 78 -3.76 2.22 -9.30
CA GLY A 78 -2.79 3.17 -8.74
C GLY A 78 -1.40 3.13 -9.39
N VAL A 79 -1.28 2.55 -10.59
CA VAL A 79 -0.03 2.44 -11.37
C VAL A 79 -0.24 2.93 -12.81
N ASP A 80 0.82 2.94 -13.62
CA ASP A 80 0.77 3.35 -15.03
C ASP A 80 0.67 2.19 -16.02
N GLY A 81 0.90 0.96 -15.55
CA GLY A 81 0.89 -0.28 -16.33
C GLY A 81 2.12 -0.48 -17.21
N ARG A 82 3.24 0.19 -16.91
CA ARG A 82 4.47 0.13 -17.70
C ARG A 82 5.62 -0.51 -16.92
N VAL A 83 6.61 -1.00 -17.67
CA VAL A 83 7.89 -1.43 -17.08
C VAL A 83 8.60 -0.25 -16.42
N SER A 84 8.63 0.89 -17.11
CA SER A 84 9.22 2.15 -16.64
C SER A 84 8.28 3.32 -16.87
N ALA A 85 8.23 4.22 -15.89
CA ALA A 85 7.47 5.47 -15.98
C ALA A 85 7.98 6.37 -17.11
N ILE A 86 7.07 7.15 -17.70
CA ILE A 86 7.41 8.22 -18.63
C ILE A 86 7.10 9.55 -17.94
N GLY A 87 8.15 10.33 -17.68
CA GLY A 87 8.05 11.66 -17.08
C GLY A 87 8.14 12.80 -18.09
N ILE A 88 8.50 13.97 -17.57
CA ILE A 88 8.60 15.23 -18.30
C ILE A 88 9.50 15.10 -19.54
N GLY A 89 9.06 15.70 -20.66
CA GLY A 89 9.77 15.66 -21.94
C GLY A 89 9.93 14.24 -22.54
N GLY A 90 9.16 13.25 -22.08
CA GLY A 90 9.29 11.86 -22.53
C GLY A 90 10.43 11.09 -21.86
N SER A 91 10.98 11.61 -20.76
CA SER A 91 12.05 10.97 -20.00
C SER A 91 11.59 9.61 -19.46
N VAL A 92 12.42 8.58 -19.61
CA VAL A 92 12.11 7.23 -19.10
C VAL A 92 12.74 7.04 -17.73
N GLY A 93 11.92 6.65 -16.75
CA GLY A 93 12.33 6.34 -15.39
C GLY A 93 13.09 5.01 -15.27
N PRO A 94 13.89 4.82 -14.21
CA PRO A 94 14.74 3.63 -14.07
C PRO A 94 14.03 2.44 -13.42
N ILE A 95 12.78 2.59 -12.98
CA ILE A 95 12.11 1.64 -12.07
C ILE A 95 10.59 1.63 -12.34
N ASN A 96 9.97 0.48 -12.09
CA ASN A 96 8.53 0.29 -12.15
C ASN A 96 7.82 1.10 -11.04
N VAL A 97 6.65 1.64 -11.39
CA VAL A 97 5.87 2.51 -10.51
C VAL A 97 5.08 1.67 -9.50
N PRO A 98 5.37 1.75 -8.18
CA PRO A 98 4.55 1.07 -7.19
C PRO A 98 3.18 1.74 -7.05
N THR A 99 2.16 1.00 -6.64
CA THR A 99 0.82 1.56 -6.42
C THR A 99 0.77 2.56 -5.26
N VAL A 100 -0.07 3.59 -5.40
CA VAL A 100 -0.43 4.51 -4.28
C VAL A 100 -1.50 3.92 -3.39
N LEU A 101 -2.25 2.93 -3.87
CA LEU A 101 -3.35 2.35 -3.11
C LEU A 101 -2.78 1.66 -1.87
N ASN A 102 -3.34 1.98 -0.69
CA ASN A 102 -2.86 1.54 0.61
C ASN A 102 -1.42 1.96 0.96
N SER A 103 -0.79 2.91 0.24
CA SER A 103 0.59 3.34 0.50
C SER A 103 0.76 3.98 1.88
N GLY A 104 -0.32 4.52 2.45
CA GLY A 104 -0.38 5.04 3.82
C GLY A 104 -0.11 4.00 4.92
N PHE A 105 -0.20 2.70 4.62
CA PHE A 105 0.17 1.63 5.56
C PHE A 105 1.63 1.18 5.43
N ASN A 106 2.39 1.71 4.46
CA ASN A 106 3.81 1.38 4.35
C ASN A 106 4.62 2.07 5.46
N PHE A 107 5.61 1.38 6.02
CA PHE A 107 6.52 1.97 7.02
C PHE A 107 7.57 2.92 6.41
N ARG A 108 7.82 2.79 5.10
CA ARG A 108 8.73 3.60 4.26
C ARG A 108 8.18 3.65 2.84
N GLN A 109 8.54 4.67 2.08
CA GLN A 109 8.11 4.84 0.69
C GLN A 109 9.27 4.65 -0.30
N PHE A 110 8.93 4.48 -1.59
CA PHE A 110 9.82 3.97 -2.65
C PHE A 110 10.31 2.53 -2.45
N TRP A 111 10.87 1.92 -3.50
CA TRP A 111 11.40 0.56 -3.50
C TRP A 111 12.60 0.37 -2.55
N ASP A 112 13.49 1.35 -2.47
CA ASP A 112 14.67 1.37 -1.58
C ASP A 112 14.34 1.86 -0.15
N GLY A 113 13.12 2.36 0.06
CA GLY A 113 12.68 2.90 1.35
C GLY A 113 13.33 4.23 1.74
N ARG A 114 13.83 5.01 0.77
CA ARG A 114 14.57 6.26 1.04
C ARG A 114 13.75 7.35 1.69
N ALA A 115 12.42 7.36 1.50
CA ALA A 115 11.52 8.33 2.12
C ALA A 115 10.85 7.73 3.36
N ALA A 116 10.90 8.45 4.47
CA ALA A 116 10.36 8.03 5.75
C ALA A 116 8.82 8.12 5.82
N SER A 117 8.22 9.02 5.03
CA SER A 117 6.77 9.24 4.98
C SER A 117 6.27 9.57 3.57
N LEU A 118 4.95 9.68 3.41
CA LEU A 118 4.32 10.12 2.16
C LEU A 118 4.62 11.60 1.87
N GLU A 119 4.71 12.45 2.90
CA GLU A 119 5.07 13.86 2.73
C GLU A 119 6.46 14.02 2.10
N GLU A 120 7.44 13.28 2.64
CA GLU A 120 8.80 13.25 2.09
C GLU A 120 8.83 12.64 0.69
N GLN A 121 8.05 11.58 0.46
CA GLN A 121 7.91 10.95 -0.85
C GLN A 121 7.37 11.93 -1.89
N ALA A 122 6.32 12.69 -1.58
CA ALA A 122 5.65 13.61 -2.50
C ALA A 122 6.59 14.73 -3.01
N ALA A 123 7.63 15.07 -2.24
CA ALA A 123 8.65 16.01 -2.69
C ALA A 123 9.56 15.43 -3.78
N GLY A 124 9.88 14.13 -3.72
CA GLY A 124 10.82 13.47 -4.63
C GLY A 124 10.47 13.66 -6.11
N PRO A 125 9.29 13.24 -6.58
CA PRO A 125 8.87 13.36 -7.97
C PRO A 125 8.88 14.79 -8.50
N VAL A 126 8.45 15.76 -7.66
CA VAL A 126 8.40 17.18 -8.02
C VAL A 126 9.77 17.70 -8.43
N HIS A 127 10.81 17.36 -7.68
CA HIS A 127 12.18 17.81 -7.93
C HIS A 127 12.96 16.91 -8.91
N ASN A 128 12.48 15.70 -9.20
CA ASN A 128 13.21 14.77 -10.05
C ASN A 128 13.11 15.20 -11.53
N PRO A 129 14.23 15.52 -12.21
CA PRO A 129 14.24 15.98 -13.60
C PRO A 129 13.75 14.93 -14.62
N LYS A 130 13.68 13.65 -14.24
CA LYS A 130 13.13 12.58 -15.08
C LYS A 130 11.66 12.29 -14.80
N GLU A 131 11.08 12.89 -13.77
CA GLU A 131 9.66 12.71 -13.41
C GLU A 131 8.90 14.00 -13.67
N MET A 132 8.84 14.94 -12.72
CA MET A 132 8.09 16.19 -12.87
C MET A 132 8.98 17.40 -13.17
N GLY A 133 10.28 17.33 -12.87
CA GLY A 133 11.28 18.32 -13.27
C GLY A 133 10.96 19.78 -12.89
N SER A 134 10.33 19.99 -11.73
CA SER A 134 10.05 21.31 -11.19
C SER A 134 10.81 21.57 -9.89
N ASN A 135 10.45 22.64 -9.19
CA ASN A 135 10.85 22.90 -7.82
C ASN A 135 9.75 23.69 -7.09
N TRP A 136 9.83 23.74 -5.76
CA TRP A 136 8.80 24.38 -4.96
C TRP A 136 8.57 25.86 -5.27
N SER A 137 9.59 26.62 -5.68
CA SER A 137 9.41 28.03 -6.05
C SER A 137 8.51 28.16 -7.28
N GLN A 138 8.78 27.38 -8.32
CA GLN A 138 7.98 27.33 -9.55
C GLN A 138 6.56 26.85 -9.28
N VAL A 139 6.41 25.79 -8.49
CA VAL A 139 5.09 25.25 -8.10
C VAL A 139 4.28 26.31 -7.37
N ILE A 140 4.86 26.96 -6.36
CA ILE A 140 4.16 28.01 -5.59
C ILE A 140 3.77 29.17 -6.49
N GLU A 141 4.66 29.62 -7.39
CA GLU A 141 4.35 30.69 -8.34
C GLU A 141 3.12 30.35 -9.18
N LYS A 142 3.09 29.14 -9.77
CA LYS A 142 1.98 28.68 -10.62
C LYS A 142 0.67 28.53 -9.83
N LEU A 143 0.72 27.88 -8.68
CA LEU A 143 -0.45 27.62 -7.84
C LEU A 143 -1.00 28.91 -7.20
N SER A 144 -0.16 29.91 -6.92
CA SER A 144 -0.59 31.20 -6.34
C SER A 144 -1.54 32.01 -7.23
N ARG A 145 -1.52 31.74 -8.55
CA ARG A 145 -2.40 32.39 -9.53
C ARG A 145 -3.84 31.85 -9.48
N ASP A 146 -4.05 30.71 -8.83
CA ASP A 146 -5.35 30.07 -8.66
C ASP A 146 -6.00 30.51 -7.34
N LYS A 147 -6.83 31.56 -7.39
CA LYS A 147 -7.49 32.13 -6.21
C LYS A 147 -8.33 31.11 -5.44
N SER A 148 -8.96 30.17 -6.13
CA SER A 148 -9.74 29.10 -5.49
C SER A 148 -8.83 28.16 -4.70
N LEU A 149 -7.68 27.77 -5.26
CA LEU A 149 -6.71 26.92 -4.56
C LEU A 149 -6.14 27.63 -3.34
N VAL A 150 -5.76 28.90 -3.48
CA VAL A 150 -5.23 29.72 -2.37
C VAL A 150 -6.25 29.83 -1.23
N SER A 151 -7.53 30.04 -1.54
CA SER A 151 -8.61 30.04 -0.52
C SER A 151 -8.70 28.69 0.19
N ALA A 152 -8.74 27.58 -0.56
CA ALA A 152 -8.81 26.24 0.01
C ALA A 152 -7.62 25.92 0.94
N PHE A 153 -6.42 26.42 0.61
CA PHE A 153 -5.26 26.34 1.50
C PHE A 153 -5.43 27.19 2.76
N GLY A 154 -5.95 28.42 2.66
CA GLY A 154 -6.22 29.27 3.83
C GLY A 154 -7.29 28.69 4.78
N GLU A 155 -8.23 27.93 4.25
CA GLU A 155 -9.26 27.22 5.03
C GLU A 155 -8.74 25.95 5.73
N SER A 156 -7.70 25.33 5.16
CA SER A 156 -7.14 24.05 5.64
C SER A 156 -5.86 24.20 6.46
N TYR A 157 -5.12 25.30 6.28
CA TYR A 157 -3.82 25.55 6.89
C TYR A 157 -3.67 27.03 7.30
N ARG A 158 -3.22 27.26 8.54
CA ARG A 158 -3.06 28.61 9.12
C ARG A 158 -2.15 29.53 8.31
N ASP A 159 -1.14 28.98 7.66
CA ASP A 159 -0.13 29.71 6.89
C ASP A 159 -0.27 29.51 5.37
N GLY A 160 -1.40 28.95 4.94
CA GLY A 160 -1.87 28.94 3.56
C GLY A 160 -1.02 28.09 2.60
N LEU A 161 -0.85 28.57 1.37
CA LEU A 161 -0.12 27.87 0.32
C LEU A 161 1.39 27.88 0.64
N LYS A 162 1.90 26.75 1.13
CA LYS A 162 3.33 26.52 1.43
C LYS A 162 3.75 25.13 0.96
N PRO A 163 5.03 24.90 0.62
CA PRO A 163 5.51 23.60 0.15
C PRO A 163 5.16 22.44 1.10
N ARG A 164 5.31 22.64 2.41
CA ARG A 164 4.97 21.62 3.43
C ARG A 164 3.48 21.27 3.45
N ASN A 165 2.60 22.24 3.17
CA ASN A 165 1.15 22.03 3.18
C ASN A 165 0.70 21.35 1.88
N ILE A 166 1.39 21.60 0.76
CA ILE A 166 1.19 20.83 -0.48
C ILE A 166 1.53 19.36 -0.24
N GLN A 167 2.70 19.09 0.36
CA GLN A 167 3.12 17.73 0.72
C GLN A 167 2.14 17.06 1.70
N ASP A 168 1.72 17.76 2.77
CA ASP A 168 0.74 17.25 3.73
C ASP A 168 -0.62 16.95 3.08
N ALA A 169 -1.14 17.86 2.23
CA ALA A 169 -2.42 17.65 1.57
C ALA A 169 -2.38 16.42 0.65
N ILE A 170 -1.34 16.28 -0.17
CA ILE A 170 -1.12 15.10 -1.03
C ILE A 170 -1.03 13.83 -0.17
N ALA A 171 -0.22 13.83 0.88
CA ALA A 171 -0.04 12.68 1.76
C ALA A 171 -1.34 12.29 2.49
N VAL A 172 -2.15 13.26 2.94
CA VAL A 172 -3.46 13.02 3.54
C VAL A 172 -4.42 12.41 2.52
N PHE A 173 -4.40 12.90 1.28
CA PHE A 173 -5.16 12.30 0.20
C PHE A 173 -4.73 10.86 -0.08
N GLU A 174 -3.43 10.57 -0.19
CA GLU A 174 -2.92 9.22 -0.41
C GLU A 174 -3.27 8.26 0.74
N ARG A 175 -3.26 8.73 1.99
CA ARG A 175 -3.76 7.95 3.13
C ARG A 175 -5.25 7.61 3.05
N SER A 176 -6.04 8.40 2.30
CA SER A 176 -7.46 8.11 2.05
C SER A 176 -7.67 7.05 0.96
N LEU A 177 -6.64 6.74 0.16
CA LEU A 177 -6.70 5.77 -0.94
C LEU A 177 -6.57 4.32 -0.42
N THR A 178 -7.34 3.98 0.61
CA THR A 178 -7.44 2.63 1.12
C THR A 178 -8.42 1.79 0.29
N THR A 179 -8.16 0.49 0.21
CA THR A 179 -9.01 -0.46 -0.52
C THR A 179 -9.55 -1.56 0.40
N PRO A 180 -10.52 -1.27 1.30
CA PRO A 180 -11.14 -2.27 2.14
C PRO A 180 -11.97 -3.27 1.32
N ASN A 181 -12.66 -4.19 2.02
CA ASN A 181 -13.66 -5.09 1.43
C ASN A 181 -13.18 -6.05 0.33
N ALA A 182 -11.87 -6.27 0.21
CA ALA A 182 -11.33 -7.40 -0.52
C ALA A 182 -11.97 -8.70 -0.02
N ARG A 183 -12.18 -9.69 -0.91
CA ARG A 183 -12.81 -10.96 -0.54
C ARG A 183 -12.06 -11.65 0.61
N PHE A 184 -10.73 -11.56 0.60
CA PHE A 184 -9.92 -12.06 1.70
C PHE A 184 -10.16 -11.31 3.02
N ASP A 185 -10.34 -9.99 2.97
CA ASP A 185 -10.66 -9.20 4.17
C ASP A 185 -12.05 -9.52 4.72
N LYS A 186 -13.03 -9.81 3.86
CA LYS A 186 -14.37 -10.28 4.26
C LYS A 186 -14.26 -11.62 4.99
N TYR A 187 -13.46 -12.56 4.46
CA TYR A 187 -13.13 -13.82 5.12
C TYR A 187 -12.47 -13.62 6.49
N LEU A 188 -11.46 -12.76 6.59
CA LEU A 188 -10.80 -12.44 7.87
C LEU A 188 -11.74 -11.79 8.90
N ARG A 189 -12.83 -11.16 8.45
CA ARG A 189 -13.89 -10.62 9.32
C ARG A 189 -15.01 -11.63 9.63
N GLY A 190 -14.84 -12.90 9.27
CA GLY A 190 -15.75 -14.00 9.64
C GLY A 190 -16.74 -14.43 8.55
N ASP A 191 -16.72 -13.82 7.37
CA ASP A 191 -17.52 -14.31 6.24
C ASP A 191 -16.85 -15.54 5.61
N ALA A 192 -17.18 -16.72 6.13
CA ALA A 192 -16.65 -18.00 5.64
C ALA A 192 -17.00 -18.29 4.17
N THR A 193 -17.97 -17.58 3.59
CA THR A 193 -18.40 -17.76 2.19
C THR A 193 -17.70 -16.84 1.21
N ALA A 194 -16.93 -15.86 1.70
CA ALA A 194 -16.25 -14.88 0.85
C ALA A 194 -15.19 -15.50 -0.07
N LEU A 195 -14.62 -16.65 0.30
CA LEU A 195 -13.62 -17.38 -0.48
C LEU A 195 -14.13 -18.74 -0.94
N ARG A 196 -13.74 -19.12 -2.15
CA ARG A 196 -13.91 -20.49 -2.62
C ARG A 196 -12.87 -21.41 -1.97
N SER A 197 -13.11 -22.72 -2.02
CA SER A 197 -12.20 -23.72 -1.44
C SER A 197 -10.80 -23.70 -2.07
N ASP A 198 -10.70 -23.41 -3.37
CA ASP A 198 -9.43 -23.31 -4.10
C ASP A 198 -8.61 -22.08 -3.69
N GLU A 199 -9.26 -20.93 -3.52
CA GLU A 199 -8.64 -19.70 -3.00
C GLU A 199 -8.16 -19.87 -1.55
N LEU A 200 -8.98 -20.51 -0.70
CA LEU A 200 -8.58 -20.80 0.68
C LEU A 200 -7.40 -21.78 0.73
N GLN A 201 -7.37 -22.79 -0.15
CA GLN A 201 -6.21 -23.66 -0.29
C GLN A 201 -4.97 -22.88 -0.76
N GLY A 202 -5.14 -21.95 -1.70
CA GLY A 202 -4.10 -21.01 -2.11
C GLY A 202 -3.50 -20.22 -0.95
N TYR A 203 -4.35 -19.70 -0.07
CA TYR A 203 -3.89 -19.00 1.14
C TYR A 203 -3.13 -19.93 2.09
N ARG A 204 -3.61 -21.17 2.29
CA ARG A 204 -2.90 -22.16 3.12
C ARG A 204 -1.52 -22.49 2.57
N LEU A 205 -1.40 -22.64 1.25
CA LEU A 205 -0.12 -22.84 0.57
C LEU A 205 0.79 -21.60 0.73
N PHE A 206 0.25 -20.40 0.50
CA PHE A 206 0.99 -19.14 0.72
C PHE A 206 1.58 -19.05 2.14
N LYS A 207 0.84 -19.51 3.15
CA LYS A 207 1.35 -19.67 4.52
C LYS A 207 2.42 -20.75 4.64
N SER A 208 2.14 -21.98 4.19
CA SER A 208 3.04 -23.12 4.38
C SER A 208 4.35 -23.00 3.60
N TYR A 209 4.34 -22.31 2.47
CA TYR A 209 5.55 -21.99 1.71
C TYR A 209 6.41 -20.91 2.36
N GLY A 210 5.90 -20.20 3.37
CA GLY A 210 6.61 -19.15 4.10
C GLY A 210 6.48 -17.76 3.49
N CYS A 211 5.63 -17.54 2.49
CA CYS A 211 5.46 -16.22 1.86
C CYS A 211 5.03 -15.14 2.86
N VAL A 212 4.24 -15.52 3.86
CA VAL A 212 3.81 -14.66 4.98
C VAL A 212 4.94 -14.23 5.92
N ALA A 213 6.14 -14.80 5.82
CA ALA A 213 7.28 -14.29 6.60
C ALA A 213 7.63 -12.85 6.19
N CYS A 214 7.42 -12.52 4.91
CA CYS A 214 7.70 -11.19 4.35
C CYS A 214 6.39 -10.43 4.04
N HIS A 215 5.40 -11.12 3.47
CA HIS A 215 4.13 -10.53 3.02
C HIS A 215 3.02 -10.75 4.07
N GLN A 216 3.09 -9.95 5.14
CA GLN A 216 2.18 -10.04 6.29
C GLN A 216 1.61 -8.67 6.71
N GLY A 217 0.78 -8.68 7.74
CA GLY A 217 0.21 -7.50 8.37
C GLY A 217 -0.97 -6.95 7.61
N VAL A 218 -1.31 -5.69 7.88
CA VAL A 218 -2.50 -5.05 7.30
C VAL A 218 -2.37 -4.86 5.78
N ASN A 219 -1.15 -4.65 5.28
CA ASN A 219 -0.88 -4.37 3.87
C ASN A 219 -0.31 -5.58 3.10
N VAL A 220 -0.21 -6.77 3.73
CA VAL A 220 0.36 -7.98 3.12
C VAL A 220 1.76 -7.70 2.53
N GLY A 221 2.64 -7.13 3.36
CA GLY A 221 3.91 -6.52 2.98
C GLY A 221 3.96 -5.04 3.36
N GLY A 222 4.89 -4.30 2.77
CA GLY A 222 5.05 -2.86 2.98
C GLY A 222 5.60 -2.46 4.34
N ASN A 223 6.11 -3.39 5.14
CA ASN A 223 6.49 -3.16 6.54
C ASN A 223 7.89 -3.65 6.92
N MET A 224 8.67 -4.15 5.97
CA MET A 224 10.07 -4.53 6.16
C MET A 224 10.88 -4.42 4.87
N PHE A 225 12.19 -4.53 5.00
CA PHE A 225 13.12 -4.71 3.90
C PHE A 225 13.54 -6.18 3.81
N GLN A 226 13.73 -6.69 2.59
CA GLN A 226 14.25 -8.03 2.33
C GLN A 226 15.15 -8.03 1.10
N VAL A 227 16.16 -8.88 1.11
CA VAL A 227 17.00 -9.13 -0.06
C VAL A 227 16.13 -9.80 -1.13
N PHE A 228 16.21 -9.32 -2.37
CA PHE A 228 15.59 -10.01 -3.50
C PHE A 228 16.63 -10.95 -4.13
N GLY A 229 16.43 -12.26 -3.99
CA GLY A 229 17.43 -13.26 -4.38
C GLY A 229 18.14 -13.91 -3.19
N VAL A 230 17.42 -14.20 -2.09
CA VAL A 230 18.01 -14.83 -0.89
C VAL A 230 18.60 -16.21 -1.20
N MET A 231 17.93 -16.97 -2.08
CA MET A 231 18.27 -18.35 -2.41
C MET A 231 18.93 -18.49 -3.78
N GLY A 232 19.21 -17.38 -4.47
CA GLY A 232 19.86 -17.38 -5.77
C GLY A 232 19.99 -15.98 -6.35
N ASP A 233 20.94 -15.79 -7.27
CA ASP A 233 21.21 -14.49 -7.87
C ASP A 233 20.16 -14.14 -8.94
N TYR A 234 19.17 -13.34 -8.53
CA TYR A 234 18.15 -12.78 -9.42
C TYR A 234 18.74 -11.84 -10.48
N PHE A 235 19.84 -11.16 -10.17
CA PHE A 235 20.41 -10.12 -11.02
C PHE A 235 21.39 -10.67 -12.06
N ALA A 236 22.11 -11.76 -11.77
CA ALA A 236 23.02 -12.39 -12.73
C ALA A 236 22.35 -12.77 -14.07
N GLY A 237 21.06 -13.15 -14.02
CA GLY A 237 20.29 -13.49 -15.23
C GLY A 237 19.80 -12.30 -16.05
N ARG A 238 20.00 -11.07 -15.56
CA ARG A 238 19.44 -9.83 -16.15
C ARG A 238 20.45 -8.97 -16.91
N GLY A 239 21.71 -9.42 -17.00
CA GLY A 239 22.80 -8.64 -17.56
C GLY A 239 23.39 -7.68 -16.53
N GLU A 240 23.90 -6.53 -16.99
CA GLU A 240 24.52 -5.54 -16.10
C GLU A 240 23.49 -4.92 -15.14
N PRO A 241 23.72 -4.99 -13.81
CA PRO A 241 22.85 -4.35 -12.84
C PRO A 241 22.76 -2.84 -13.08
N THR A 242 21.53 -2.33 -13.05
CA THR A 242 21.25 -0.89 -13.08
C THR A 242 21.42 -0.28 -11.68
N GLY A 243 21.47 1.06 -11.61
CA GLY A 243 21.47 1.75 -10.31
C GLY A 243 20.25 1.42 -9.44
N ALA A 244 19.08 1.15 -10.05
CA ALA A 244 17.88 0.77 -9.30
C ALA A 244 18.03 -0.62 -8.64
N ASP A 245 18.82 -1.51 -9.25
CA ASP A 245 19.02 -2.87 -8.76
C ASP A 245 19.78 -2.91 -7.43
N MET A 246 20.53 -1.86 -7.09
CA MET A 246 21.26 -1.78 -5.82
C MET A 246 20.32 -1.67 -4.61
N GLY A 247 19.07 -1.26 -4.80
CA GLY A 247 18.06 -1.19 -3.75
C GLY A 247 18.48 -0.27 -2.62
N ARG A 248 18.35 -0.75 -1.38
CA ARG A 248 18.60 -0.01 -0.14
C ARG A 248 20.05 0.43 0.03
N TYR A 249 21.01 -0.23 -0.61
CA TYR A 249 22.40 0.23 -0.69
C TYR A 249 22.51 1.68 -1.21
N ASN A 250 21.61 2.11 -2.11
CA ASN A 250 21.58 3.49 -2.61
C ASN A 250 21.34 4.53 -1.51
N VAL A 251 20.82 4.11 -0.35
CA VAL A 251 20.50 4.96 0.81
C VAL A 251 21.53 4.79 1.91
N THR A 252 21.94 3.56 2.21
CA THR A 252 22.76 3.25 3.38
C THR A 252 24.25 3.14 3.06
N HIS A 253 24.60 2.86 1.80
CA HIS A 253 25.94 2.51 1.34
C HIS A 253 26.56 1.31 2.07
N ASN A 254 25.75 0.52 2.79
CA ASN A 254 26.17 -0.71 3.44
C ASN A 254 25.99 -1.89 2.49
N GLU A 255 27.07 -2.61 2.21
CA GLU A 255 27.08 -3.77 1.30
C GLU A 255 26.02 -4.82 1.67
N ALA A 256 25.73 -5.00 2.96
CA ALA A 256 24.71 -5.93 3.43
C ALA A 256 23.27 -5.55 3.00
N ASP A 257 23.04 -4.30 2.60
CA ASP A 257 21.76 -3.81 2.09
C ASP A 257 21.68 -3.83 0.55
N ARG A 258 22.71 -4.33 -0.14
CA ARG A 258 22.68 -4.48 -1.60
C ARG A 258 21.56 -5.42 -2.01
N HIS A 259 20.81 -5.04 -3.04
CA HIS A 259 19.65 -5.78 -3.55
C HIS A 259 18.53 -5.96 -2.52
N MET A 260 18.56 -5.20 -1.42
CA MET A 260 17.49 -5.20 -0.44
C MET A 260 16.45 -4.16 -0.83
N PHE A 261 15.18 -4.57 -0.83
CA PHE A 261 14.06 -3.70 -1.19
C PHE A 261 12.99 -3.75 -0.11
N LYS A 262 12.18 -2.69 -0.04
CA LYS A 262 10.94 -2.74 0.73
C LYS A 262 10.06 -3.81 0.10
N VAL A 263 9.65 -4.79 0.90
CA VAL A 263 8.71 -5.82 0.46
C VAL A 263 7.42 -5.13 0.02
N PRO A 264 6.99 -5.24 -1.25
CA PRO A 264 5.79 -4.55 -1.72
C PRO A 264 4.54 -5.13 -1.07
N SER A 265 3.49 -4.30 -0.97
CA SER A 265 2.16 -4.77 -0.62
C SER A 265 1.62 -5.70 -1.71
N LEU A 266 0.97 -6.80 -1.32
CA LEU A 266 0.23 -7.65 -2.25
C LEU A 266 -1.26 -7.27 -2.36
N ARG A 267 -1.70 -6.20 -1.70
CA ARG A 267 -3.06 -5.67 -1.87
C ARG A 267 -3.22 -5.15 -3.29
N ASN A 268 -4.31 -5.54 -3.96
CA ASN A 268 -4.59 -5.20 -5.35
C ASN A 268 -3.51 -5.66 -6.36
N VAL A 269 -2.64 -6.63 -5.99
CA VAL A 269 -1.53 -7.06 -6.86
C VAL A 269 -2.00 -7.54 -8.23
N ALA A 270 -3.19 -8.11 -8.33
CA ALA A 270 -3.80 -8.52 -9.60
C ALA A 270 -4.04 -7.37 -10.60
N LEU A 271 -3.92 -6.11 -10.17
CA LEU A 271 -4.15 -4.91 -10.99
C LEU A 271 -2.87 -4.15 -11.34
N THR A 272 -1.72 -4.57 -10.82
CA THR A 272 -0.50 -3.76 -10.81
C THR A 272 0.64 -4.36 -11.63
N ALA A 273 0.31 -5.13 -12.66
CA ALA A 273 1.31 -5.62 -13.61
C ALA A 273 1.95 -4.44 -14.39
N PRO A 274 3.22 -4.58 -14.84
CA PRO A 274 4.13 -5.69 -14.57
C PRO A 274 4.73 -5.62 -13.15
N TYR A 275 5.35 -6.71 -12.70
CA TYR A 275 5.79 -6.92 -11.33
C TYR A 275 7.30 -6.75 -11.14
N PHE A 276 7.69 -6.62 -9.88
CA PHE A 276 9.04 -6.27 -9.39
C PHE A 276 9.46 -4.85 -9.71
N HIS A 277 10.56 -4.40 -9.09
CA HIS A 277 11.05 -3.04 -9.25
C HIS A 277 11.50 -2.76 -10.69
N ASP A 278 11.83 -3.80 -11.45
CA ASP A 278 12.27 -3.72 -12.83
C ASP A 278 11.14 -3.96 -13.86
N GLY A 279 9.93 -4.31 -13.42
CA GLY A 279 8.81 -4.65 -14.31
C GLY A 279 9.05 -5.88 -15.20
N SER A 280 9.94 -6.78 -14.82
CA SER A 280 10.35 -7.93 -15.66
C SER A 280 9.30 -9.05 -15.73
N ALA A 281 8.53 -9.27 -14.65
CA ALA A 281 7.48 -10.27 -14.62
C ALA A 281 6.17 -9.69 -15.15
N ARG A 282 5.59 -10.28 -16.20
CA ARG A 282 4.39 -9.74 -16.86
C ARG A 282 3.11 -10.21 -16.22
N THR A 283 3.12 -11.43 -15.67
CA THR A 283 1.96 -12.09 -15.08
C THR A 283 2.21 -12.43 -13.61
N LEU A 284 1.13 -12.67 -12.86
CA LEU A 284 1.27 -13.16 -11.48
C LEU A 284 1.94 -14.54 -11.45
N ASP A 285 1.71 -15.38 -12.46
CA ASP A 285 2.41 -16.65 -12.60
C ASP A 285 3.93 -16.46 -12.71
N ASP A 286 4.40 -15.54 -13.55
CA ASP A 286 5.84 -15.21 -13.68
C ASP A 286 6.42 -14.70 -12.35
N ALA A 287 5.66 -13.86 -11.66
CA ALA A 287 6.07 -13.30 -10.38
C ALA A 287 6.15 -14.39 -9.30
N VAL A 288 5.16 -15.28 -9.22
CA VAL A 288 5.15 -16.40 -8.25
C VAL A 288 6.28 -17.38 -8.56
N ASP A 289 6.51 -17.74 -9.84
CA ASP A 289 7.63 -18.60 -10.23
C ASP A 289 8.98 -17.99 -9.82
N THR A 290 9.14 -16.68 -10.02
CA THR A 290 10.35 -15.94 -9.63
C THR A 290 10.53 -15.93 -8.11
N MET A 291 9.48 -15.68 -7.32
CA MET A 291 9.54 -15.74 -5.85
C MET A 291 9.90 -17.15 -5.36
N PHE A 292 9.32 -18.20 -5.95
CA PHE A 292 9.67 -19.58 -5.62
C PHE A 292 11.16 -19.86 -5.89
N ARG A 293 11.63 -19.50 -7.09
CA ARG A 293 13.01 -19.74 -7.50
C ARG A 293 14.02 -19.01 -6.62
N TYR A 294 13.83 -17.71 -6.44
CA TYR A 294 14.86 -16.82 -5.89
C TYR A 294 14.72 -16.55 -4.39
N GLN A 295 13.51 -16.67 -3.82
CA GLN A 295 13.30 -16.52 -2.38
C GLN A 295 13.16 -17.86 -1.65
N LEU A 296 12.69 -18.92 -2.33
CA LEU A 296 12.50 -20.25 -1.71
C LEU A 296 13.47 -21.32 -2.24
N GLY A 297 14.27 -21.02 -3.28
CA GLY A 297 15.30 -21.93 -3.80
C GLY A 297 14.73 -23.16 -4.52
N ARG A 298 13.50 -23.11 -5.02
CA ARG A 298 12.82 -24.24 -5.66
C ARG A 298 11.85 -23.81 -6.75
N PRO A 299 11.57 -24.63 -7.78
CA PRO A 299 10.50 -24.34 -8.72
C PRO A 299 9.12 -24.41 -8.05
N ALA A 300 8.15 -23.63 -8.52
CA ALA A 300 6.77 -23.71 -8.05
C ALA A 300 6.08 -24.94 -8.65
N PRO A 301 5.47 -25.83 -7.85
CA PRO A 301 4.57 -26.84 -8.38
C PRO A 301 3.40 -26.16 -9.09
N GLN A 302 3.09 -26.57 -10.33
CA GLN A 302 2.13 -25.87 -11.19
C GLN A 302 0.75 -25.72 -10.54
N GLN A 303 0.26 -26.77 -9.86
CA GLN A 303 -1.01 -26.73 -9.15
C GLN A 303 -1.00 -25.74 -7.98
N ASP A 304 0.08 -25.74 -7.19
CA ASP A 304 0.20 -24.87 -6.02
C ASP A 304 0.34 -23.41 -6.43
N LYS A 305 1.10 -23.13 -7.49
CA LYS A 305 1.16 -21.79 -8.11
C LYS A 305 -0.22 -21.31 -8.50
N ALA A 306 -0.99 -22.10 -9.25
CA ALA A 306 -2.32 -21.71 -9.70
C ALA A 306 -3.26 -21.41 -8.52
N LEU A 307 -3.17 -22.16 -7.42
CA LEU A 307 -3.93 -21.91 -6.20
C LEU A 307 -3.48 -20.63 -5.49
N ILE A 308 -2.17 -20.41 -5.36
CA ILE A 308 -1.61 -19.18 -4.77
C ILE A 308 -2.04 -17.95 -5.59
N VAL A 309 -1.95 -18.01 -6.92
CA VAL A 309 -2.39 -16.94 -7.81
C VAL A 309 -3.88 -16.63 -7.57
N LYS A 310 -4.74 -17.66 -7.51
CA LYS A 310 -6.16 -17.47 -7.15
C LYS A 310 -6.34 -16.76 -5.80
N PHE A 311 -5.54 -17.10 -4.78
CA PHE A 311 -5.53 -16.36 -3.52
C PHE A 311 -5.13 -14.89 -3.72
N LEU A 312 -4.09 -14.58 -4.49
CA LEU A 312 -3.65 -13.21 -4.73
C LEU A 312 -4.75 -12.34 -5.37
N TYR A 313 -5.58 -12.90 -6.26
CA TYR A 313 -6.76 -12.20 -6.81
C TYR A 313 -7.79 -11.80 -5.74
N THR A 314 -7.84 -12.50 -4.61
CA THR A 314 -8.78 -12.20 -3.52
C THR A 314 -8.36 -10.99 -2.67
N LEU A 315 -7.14 -10.48 -2.88
CA LEU A 315 -6.57 -9.32 -2.20
C LEU A 315 -6.92 -7.97 -2.85
N THR A 316 -7.69 -7.98 -3.94
CA THR A 316 -8.22 -6.78 -4.58
C THR A 316 -9.45 -6.26 -3.83
N GLY A 317 -9.40 -5.00 -3.40
CA GLY A 317 -10.45 -4.36 -2.60
C GLY A 317 -11.31 -3.38 -3.38
N GLU A 318 -12.01 -2.54 -2.64
CA GLU A 318 -12.90 -1.49 -3.16
C GLU A 318 -12.28 -0.12 -2.94
N LEU A 319 -12.22 0.72 -3.97
CA LEU A 319 -11.84 2.13 -3.84
C LEU A 319 -13.10 2.99 -3.78
N ARG A 320 -13.29 3.75 -2.70
CA ARG A 320 -14.48 4.63 -2.50
C ARG A 320 -15.80 3.85 -2.66
N GLY A 321 -15.84 2.63 -2.14
CA GLY A 321 -17.02 1.73 -2.18
C GLY A 321 -17.30 1.09 -3.54
N ARG A 322 -16.39 1.25 -4.52
CA ARG A 322 -16.50 0.58 -5.83
C ARG A 322 -15.45 -0.53 -5.93
N PRO A 323 -15.83 -1.76 -6.30
CA PRO A 323 -14.86 -2.82 -6.58
C PRO A 323 -13.84 -2.35 -7.61
N LEU A 324 -12.56 -2.60 -7.33
CA LEU A 324 -11.51 -2.44 -8.32
C LEU A 324 -11.48 -3.70 -9.18
N GLU A 325 -11.57 -3.52 -10.49
CA GLU A 325 -11.54 -4.61 -11.45
C GLU A 325 -10.35 -4.43 -12.41
N PRO A 326 -9.76 -5.52 -12.93
CA PRO A 326 -8.83 -5.43 -14.03
C PRO A 326 -9.50 -4.71 -15.20
N SER A 327 -8.80 -3.76 -15.83
CA SER A 327 -9.34 -3.13 -17.04
C SER A 327 -9.62 -4.22 -18.08
N SER A 328 -10.73 -4.11 -18.80
CA SER A 328 -11.15 -5.08 -19.83
C SER A 328 -10.12 -5.28 -20.97
N GLN A 329 -9.06 -4.47 -21.00
CA GLN A 329 -7.94 -4.55 -21.95
C GLN A 329 -6.77 -5.43 -21.47
N SER A 330 -6.80 -5.94 -20.24
CA SER A 330 -5.71 -6.75 -19.64
C SER A 330 -5.79 -8.25 -19.95
N HIS A 331 -6.82 -8.70 -20.67
CA HIS A 331 -6.97 -10.08 -21.13
C HIS A 331 -6.88 -10.13 -22.65
N GLN A 332 -5.69 -9.93 -23.20
CA GLN A 332 -5.35 -10.59 -24.46
C GLN A 332 -4.09 -11.44 -24.25
N PRO A 333 -4.15 -12.75 -24.54
CA PRO A 333 -3.05 -13.69 -24.33
C PRO A 333 -1.82 -13.36 -25.19
#